data_AF-A0A974Z1M9-F1
#
_entry.id   AF-A0A974Z1M9-F1
#
_cell.length_a   1.000
_cell.length_b   1.000
_cell.length_c   1.000
_cell.angle_alpha   90.00
_cell.angle_beta   90.00
_cell.angle_gamma   90.00
#
_symmetry.space_group_name_H-M   'P 1'
#
loop_
_entity.id
_entity.type
_entity.pdbx_description
1 polymer ?
#
loop_
_entity_poly.entity_id
_entity_poly.type
_entity_poly.pdbx_seq_one_letter_code
_entity_poly.pdbx_strand_id
1 'polypeptide(L)'
;MATGKKDRGVQIPLQAWLTTQIVMDIDTILKTNPNITLKEYIDTQKEKTNVWNENPDFPIYNSGYFLMMAYAFLVVPKESIEKNSLEVFSDEIEKILEKMTIRTNVIQNGLNNCENIIRHLRNAISHVNIDIIEDDKLLFIDKNGKKTTFDGDMRINDFKAFLVEFYKTYHKKYCDNFIVDSN
;
A
#
# COMPACT_ATOMS: atom_id res chain seq x y z
N MET A 1 10.58 -23.02 -26.92
CA MET A 1 9.96 -21.69 -26.75
C MET A 1 8.60 -21.89 -26.12
N ALA A 2 8.45 -21.64 -24.81
CA ALA A 2 7.17 -21.82 -24.12
C ALA A 2 6.40 -20.49 -24.13
N THR A 3 5.34 -20.41 -24.90
CA THR A 3 4.34 -19.34 -24.85
C THR A 3 3.42 -19.58 -23.66
N GLY A 4 3.91 -19.32 -22.45
CA GLY A 4 3.12 -19.51 -21.23
C GLY A 4 2.01 -18.46 -21.14
N LYS A 5 0.74 -18.86 -21.32
CA LYS A 5 -0.40 -18.04 -20.90
C LYS A 5 -0.23 -17.74 -19.40
N LYS A 6 -0.40 -16.47 -18.98
CA LYS A 6 -0.43 -16.06 -17.57
C LYS A 6 -1.54 -16.85 -16.84
N ASP A 7 -1.16 -17.91 -16.13
CA ASP A 7 -2.08 -18.71 -15.35
C ASP A 7 -2.36 -18.01 -14.00
N ARG A 8 -3.54 -17.41 -13.91
CA ARG A 8 -4.01 -16.72 -12.70
C ARG A 8 -4.18 -17.69 -11.52
N GLY A 9 -4.34 -18.99 -11.77
CA GLY A 9 -4.44 -20.03 -10.74
C GLY A 9 -3.16 -20.23 -9.93
N VAL A 10 -1.99 -19.86 -10.50
CA VAL A 10 -0.69 -19.91 -9.80
C VAL A 10 -0.30 -18.54 -9.22
N GLN A 11 -0.75 -17.45 -9.85
CA GLN A 11 -0.44 -16.09 -9.40
C GLN A 11 -1.10 -15.73 -8.07
N ILE A 12 -2.37 -16.08 -7.87
CA ILE A 12 -3.10 -15.72 -6.64
C ILE A 12 -2.50 -16.41 -5.41
N PRO A 13 -2.23 -17.74 -5.41
CA PRO A 13 -1.59 -18.40 -4.29
C PRO A 13 -0.16 -17.90 -4.02
N LEU A 14 0.61 -17.58 -5.07
CA LEU A 14 1.96 -17.04 -4.92
C LEU A 14 1.95 -15.64 -4.31
N GLN A 15 1.03 -14.77 -4.75
CA GLN A 15 0.84 -13.45 -4.16
C GLN A 15 0.38 -13.56 -2.71
N ALA A 16 -0.54 -14.46 -2.40
CA ALA A 16 -0.98 -14.71 -1.03
C ALA A 16 0.18 -15.19 -0.14
N TRP A 17 0.94 -16.19 -0.58
CA TRP A 17 2.08 -16.72 0.15
C TRP A 17 3.19 -15.68 0.38
N LEU A 18 3.57 -14.94 -0.66
CA LEU A 18 4.57 -13.87 -0.54
C LEU A 18 4.09 -12.74 0.37
N THR A 19 2.81 -12.36 0.28
CA THR A 19 2.21 -11.34 1.16
C THR A 19 2.21 -11.81 2.61
N THR A 20 1.83 -13.06 2.88
CA THR A 20 1.88 -13.64 4.22
C THR A 20 3.28 -13.59 4.80
N GLN A 21 4.31 -13.97 4.03
CA GLN A 21 5.69 -13.94 4.52
C GLN A 21 6.19 -12.53 4.79
N ILE A 22 5.90 -11.56 3.90
CA ILE A 22 6.29 -10.17 4.15
C ILE A 22 5.57 -9.59 5.36
N VAL A 23 4.27 -9.89 5.54
CA VAL A 23 3.50 -9.44 6.69
C VAL A 23 4.03 -10.07 7.98
N MET A 24 4.35 -11.37 7.96
CA MET A 24 4.95 -12.06 9.12
C MET A 24 6.31 -11.48 9.48
N ASP A 25 7.15 -11.17 8.50
CA ASP A 25 8.47 -10.56 8.72
C ASP A 25 8.35 -9.15 9.28
N ILE A 26 7.44 -8.33 8.73
CA ILE A 26 7.15 -6.99 9.23
C ILE A 26 6.60 -7.05 10.65
N ASP A 27 5.58 -7.86 10.90
CA ASP A 27 4.96 -8.03 12.24
C ASP A 27 5.98 -8.51 13.28
N THR A 28 6.81 -9.50 12.93
CA THR A 28 7.86 -10.01 13.82
C THR A 28 8.87 -8.92 14.16
N ILE A 29 9.30 -8.13 13.17
CA ILE A 29 10.29 -7.08 13.37
C ILE A 29 9.73 -5.91 14.18
N LEU A 30 8.48 -5.51 13.95
CA LEU A 30 7.84 -4.44 14.70
C LEU A 30 7.54 -4.83 16.14
N LYS A 31 7.11 -6.07 16.38
CA LYS A 31 6.91 -6.61 17.74
C LYS A 31 8.21 -6.68 18.53
N THR A 32 9.30 -7.01 17.86
CA THR A 32 10.62 -7.11 18.51
C THR A 32 11.34 -5.77 18.59
N ASN A 33 10.95 -4.78 17.77
CA ASN A 33 11.58 -3.47 17.69
C ASN A 33 10.55 -2.35 17.41
N PRO A 34 9.73 -1.96 18.40
CA PRO A 34 8.64 -0.98 18.21
C PRO A 34 9.12 0.44 17.84
N ASN A 35 10.42 0.72 17.96
CA ASN A 35 11.02 2.00 17.62
C ASN A 35 11.58 2.08 16.19
N ILE A 36 11.60 0.96 15.44
CA ILE A 36 12.05 0.96 14.05
C ILE A 36 10.94 1.49 13.16
N THR A 37 11.22 2.57 12.44
CA THR A 37 10.31 3.07 11.41
C THR A 37 10.29 2.12 10.22
N LEU A 38 9.16 2.08 9.51
CA LEU A 38 9.06 1.33 8.26
C LEU A 38 10.16 1.72 7.25
N LYS A 39 10.55 3.00 7.22
CA LYS A 39 11.64 3.48 6.37
C LYS A 39 12.97 2.81 6.73
N GLU A 40 13.31 2.74 8.01
CA GLU A 40 14.53 2.07 8.50
C GLU A 40 14.51 0.56 8.22
N TYR A 41 13.35 -0.09 8.36
CA TYR A 41 13.19 -1.48 7.96
C TYR A 41 13.48 -1.67 6.46
N ILE A 42 12.88 -0.85 5.59
CA ILE A 42 13.08 -0.90 4.14
C ILE A 42 14.55 -0.66 3.78
N ASP A 43 15.18 0.35 4.39
CA ASP A 43 16.58 0.68 4.13
C ASP A 43 17.51 -0.48 4.54
N THR A 44 17.21 -1.16 5.65
CA THR A 44 17.94 -2.38 6.08
C THR A 44 17.79 -3.55 5.10
N GLN A 45 16.65 -3.71 4.44
CA GLN A 45 16.46 -4.79 3.45
C GLN A 45 17.22 -4.54 2.15
N LYS A 46 17.47 -3.27 1.80
CA LYS A 46 18.29 -2.91 0.63
C LYS A 46 19.71 -3.43 0.77
N GLU A 47 20.29 -3.32 1.96
CA GLU A 47 21.67 -3.74 2.25
C GLU A 47 21.85 -5.27 2.25
N LYS A 48 20.77 -6.03 2.50
CA LYS A 48 20.80 -7.49 2.66
C LYS A 48 20.59 -8.28 1.36
N THR A 49 20.26 -7.63 0.25
CA THR A 49 19.95 -8.32 -1.01
C THR A 49 20.90 -7.93 -2.14
N ASN A 50 21.49 -8.92 -2.81
CA ASN A 50 22.46 -8.70 -3.89
C ASN A 50 21.87 -7.99 -5.12
N VAL A 51 20.54 -7.95 -5.22
CA VAL A 51 19.78 -7.31 -6.30
C VAL A 51 20.10 -5.83 -6.44
N TRP A 52 20.41 -5.13 -5.33
CA TRP A 52 20.75 -3.69 -5.35
C TRP A 52 22.23 -3.43 -5.60
N ASN A 53 23.11 -4.38 -5.28
CA ASN A 53 24.55 -4.25 -5.51
C ASN A 53 24.91 -4.40 -7.00
N GLU A 54 24.16 -5.21 -7.75
CA GLU A 54 24.40 -5.46 -9.17
C GLU A 54 23.72 -4.43 -10.09
N ASN A 55 22.75 -3.64 -9.60
CA ASN A 55 22.09 -2.56 -10.33
C ASN A 55 21.81 -1.35 -9.41
N PRO A 56 22.84 -0.55 -9.08
CA PRO A 56 22.74 0.55 -8.11
C PRO A 56 21.82 1.69 -8.57
N ASP A 57 21.68 1.87 -9.89
CA ASP A 57 20.81 2.89 -10.49
C ASP A 57 19.36 2.43 -10.67
N PHE A 58 19.00 1.22 -10.24
CA PHE A 58 17.65 0.66 -10.42
C PHE A 58 16.64 1.44 -9.55
N PRO A 59 15.81 2.33 -10.12
CA PRO A 59 15.07 3.33 -9.33
C PRO A 59 13.88 2.74 -8.54
N ILE A 60 14.08 1.94 -7.50
CA ILE A 60 12.97 1.22 -6.85
C ILE A 60 12.19 0.37 -7.89
N TYR A 61 12.90 -0.28 -8.83
CA TYR A 61 12.27 -0.97 -9.99
C TYR A 61 11.96 -2.45 -9.76
N ASN A 62 11.72 -2.89 -8.53
CA ASN A 62 10.79 -4.01 -8.39
C ASN A 62 9.41 -3.42 -8.12
N SER A 63 8.72 -3.01 -9.19
CA SER A 63 7.31 -2.59 -9.14
C SER A 63 6.47 -3.62 -8.39
N GLY A 64 6.87 -4.90 -8.41
CA GLY A 64 6.30 -5.97 -7.60
C GLY A 64 6.46 -5.73 -6.09
N TYR A 65 7.65 -5.36 -5.60
CA TYR A 65 7.85 -5.03 -4.18
C TYR A 65 7.02 -3.82 -3.74
N PHE A 66 6.96 -2.78 -4.59
CA PHE A 66 6.16 -1.59 -4.31
C PHE A 66 4.66 -1.90 -4.25
N LEU A 67 4.14 -2.70 -5.19
CA LEU A 67 2.75 -3.19 -5.16
C LEU A 67 2.49 -4.08 -3.95
N MET A 68 3.46 -4.90 -3.56
CA MET A 68 3.36 -5.73 -2.35
C MET A 68 3.32 -4.89 -1.08
N MET A 69 4.14 -3.84 -0.97
CA MET A 69 4.06 -2.88 0.14
C MET A 69 2.71 -2.17 0.16
N ALA A 70 2.25 -1.70 -0.99
CA ALA A 70 0.94 -1.05 -1.10
C ALA A 70 -0.19 -2.00 -0.66
N TYR A 71 -0.10 -3.27 -1.03
CA TYR A 71 -1.03 -4.31 -0.60
C TYR A 71 -0.93 -4.56 0.91
N ALA A 72 0.28 -4.74 1.45
CA ALA A 72 0.53 -5.00 2.86
C ALA A 72 0.07 -3.84 3.76
N PHE A 73 0.17 -2.58 3.32
CA PHE A 73 -0.22 -1.44 4.14
C PHE A 73 -1.63 -0.96 3.92
N LEU A 74 -2.20 -1.06 2.73
CA LEU A 74 -3.57 -0.58 2.49
C LEU A 74 -4.60 -1.69 2.55
N VAL A 75 -4.28 -2.87 2.02
CA VAL A 75 -5.27 -3.95 1.84
C VAL A 75 -5.33 -4.84 3.07
N VAL A 76 -4.18 -5.34 3.54
CA VAL A 76 -4.12 -6.29 4.66
C VAL A 76 -4.73 -5.73 5.96
N PRO A 77 -4.40 -4.51 6.44
CA PRO A 77 -4.93 -4.02 7.71
C PRO A 77 -6.39 -3.58 7.63
N LYS A 78 -7.04 -3.63 6.46
CA LYS A 78 -8.43 -3.19 6.25
C LYS A 78 -9.38 -3.69 7.34
N GLU A 79 -9.38 -5.00 7.57
CA GLU A 79 -10.31 -5.61 8.53
C GLU A 79 -10.04 -5.11 9.95
N SER A 80 -8.77 -4.93 10.31
CA SER A 80 -8.39 -4.37 11.62
C SER A 80 -8.78 -2.90 11.74
N ILE A 81 -8.65 -2.13 10.68
CA ILE A 81 -9.06 -0.72 10.64
C ILE A 81 -10.58 -0.60 10.80
N GLU A 82 -11.35 -1.38 10.03
CA GLU A 82 -12.81 -1.33 10.03
C GLU A 82 -13.41 -1.90 11.32
N LYS A 83 -12.90 -3.03 11.83
CA LYS A 83 -13.39 -3.65 13.06
C LYS A 83 -13.17 -2.77 14.30
N ASN A 84 -12.05 -2.05 14.33
CA ASN A 84 -11.64 -1.26 15.49
C ASN A 84 -11.86 0.24 15.30
N SER A 85 -12.52 0.66 14.21
CA SER A 85 -12.76 2.07 13.88
C SER A 85 -11.50 2.94 13.96
N LEU A 86 -10.36 2.43 13.46
CA LEU A 86 -9.09 3.16 13.50
C LEU A 86 -9.12 4.33 12.51
N GLU A 87 -8.95 5.54 13.00
CA GLU A 87 -8.82 6.74 12.17
C GLU A 87 -7.44 6.79 11.49
N VAL A 88 -7.37 6.24 10.28
CA VAL A 88 -6.14 6.16 9.48
C VAL A 88 -5.96 7.33 8.51
N PHE A 89 -6.42 8.52 8.92
CA PHE A 89 -6.27 9.78 8.16
C PHE A 89 -5.51 10.83 8.99
N SER A 90 -4.84 11.76 8.30
CA SER A 90 -4.14 12.91 8.88
C SER A 90 -4.05 14.05 7.86
N ASP A 91 -3.78 15.27 8.34
CA ASP A 91 -3.58 16.44 7.47
C ASP A 91 -2.43 16.22 6.47
N GLU A 92 -1.38 15.50 6.87
CA GLU A 92 -0.28 15.12 5.97
C GLU A 92 -0.74 14.17 4.87
N ILE A 93 -1.59 13.19 5.19
CA ILE A 93 -2.17 12.29 4.18
C ILE A 93 -3.03 13.09 3.20
N GLU A 94 -3.88 14.00 3.71
CA GLU A 94 -4.73 14.85 2.88
C GLU A 94 -3.90 15.69 1.90
N LYS A 95 -2.87 16.39 2.39
CA LYS A 95 -1.94 17.18 1.54
C LYS A 95 -1.25 16.35 0.45
N ILE A 96 -0.96 15.08 0.71
CA ILE A 96 -0.36 14.20 -0.31
C ILE A 96 -1.41 13.78 -1.33
N LEU A 97 -2.62 13.42 -0.89
CA LEU A 97 -3.71 12.99 -1.76
C LEU A 97 -4.26 14.14 -2.63
N GLU A 98 -4.16 15.39 -2.18
CA GLU A 98 -4.47 16.58 -3.00
C GLU A 98 -3.64 16.68 -4.27
N LYS A 99 -2.47 16.03 -4.33
CA LYS A 99 -1.62 15.98 -5.54
C LYS A 99 -2.14 15.00 -6.59
N MET A 100 -3.13 14.17 -6.26
CA MET A 100 -3.73 13.25 -7.22
C MET A 100 -4.53 14.00 -8.28
N THR A 101 -4.40 13.57 -9.53
CA THR A 101 -5.34 13.95 -10.57
C THR A 101 -6.51 12.98 -10.54
N ILE A 102 -7.70 13.45 -10.16
CA ILE A 102 -8.90 12.61 -10.00
C ILE A 102 -9.91 12.96 -11.08
N ARG A 103 -10.19 12.01 -11.98
CA ARG A 103 -11.20 12.12 -13.04
C ARG A 103 -12.58 11.63 -12.58
N THR A 104 -12.63 10.65 -11.70
CA THR A 104 -13.87 10.11 -11.15
C THR A 104 -13.68 9.75 -9.69
N ASN A 105 -14.63 10.14 -8.82
CA ASN A 105 -14.62 9.83 -7.40
C ASN A 105 -16.07 9.68 -6.90
N VAL A 106 -16.59 8.46 -6.90
CA VAL A 106 -17.92 8.18 -6.36
C VAL A 106 -17.82 8.08 -4.84
N ILE A 107 -18.31 9.10 -4.15
CA ILE A 107 -18.28 9.19 -2.69
C ILE A 107 -19.22 8.15 -2.09
N GLN A 108 -18.70 7.33 -1.18
CA GLN A 108 -19.51 6.46 -0.35
C GLN A 108 -20.05 7.25 0.85
N ASN A 109 -21.34 7.09 1.14
CA ASN A 109 -22.00 7.77 2.27
C ASN A 109 -21.24 7.53 3.59
N GLY A 110 -20.95 8.62 4.31
CA GLY A 110 -20.35 8.58 5.64
C GLY A 110 -18.82 8.62 5.68
N LEU A 111 -18.13 8.61 4.54
CA LEU A 111 -16.69 8.82 4.47
C LEU A 111 -16.34 10.25 4.07
N ASN A 112 -15.30 10.82 4.67
CA ASN A 112 -14.72 12.07 4.17
C ASN A 112 -13.98 11.84 2.84
N ASN A 113 -13.58 12.92 2.16
CA ASN A 113 -12.96 12.82 0.85
C ASN A 113 -11.64 12.02 0.88
N CYS A 114 -10.80 12.28 1.88
CA CYS A 114 -9.53 11.57 2.08
C CYS A 114 -9.76 10.07 2.31
N GLU A 115 -10.63 9.69 3.24
CA GLU A 115 -11.00 8.30 3.51
C GLU A 115 -11.58 7.61 2.28
N ASN A 116 -12.40 8.33 1.49
CA ASN A 116 -12.97 7.78 0.28
C ASN A 116 -11.90 7.52 -0.80
N ILE A 117 -10.91 8.40 -0.94
CA ILE A 117 -9.78 8.21 -1.84
C ILE A 117 -8.93 7.02 -1.36
N ILE A 118 -8.61 6.92 -0.07
CA ILE A 118 -7.86 5.78 0.51
C ILE A 118 -8.60 4.47 0.23
N ARG A 119 -9.93 4.44 0.43
CA ARG A 119 -10.76 3.27 0.13
C ARG A 119 -10.65 2.87 -1.34
N HIS A 120 -10.69 3.84 -2.26
CA HIS A 120 -10.57 3.57 -3.69
C HIS A 120 -9.17 3.08 -4.08
N LEU A 121 -8.11 3.70 -3.54
CA LEU A 121 -6.72 3.24 -3.75
C LEU A 121 -6.56 1.80 -3.28
N ARG A 122 -7.06 1.49 -2.07
CA ARG A 122 -7.08 0.12 -1.52
C ARG A 122 -7.80 -0.87 -2.44
N ASN A 123 -8.99 -0.52 -2.92
CA ASN A 123 -9.76 -1.37 -3.83
C ASN A 123 -9.03 -1.59 -5.17
N ALA A 124 -8.41 -0.53 -5.72
CA ALA A 124 -7.63 -0.63 -6.94
C ALA A 124 -6.45 -1.60 -6.75
N ILE A 125 -5.73 -1.52 -5.63
CA ILE A 125 -4.62 -2.43 -5.29
C ILE A 125 -5.12 -3.86 -5.08
N SER A 126 -6.19 -4.06 -4.31
CA SER A 126 -6.71 -5.40 -4.00
C SER A 126 -7.19 -6.15 -5.23
N HIS A 127 -7.66 -5.42 -6.24
CA HIS A 127 -8.13 -5.97 -7.51
C HIS A 127 -7.09 -5.89 -8.63
N VAL A 128 -5.87 -5.42 -8.35
CA VAL A 128 -4.78 -5.25 -9.33
C VAL A 128 -5.23 -4.39 -10.52
N ASN A 129 -6.06 -3.38 -10.25
CA ASN A 129 -6.52 -2.39 -11.22
C ASN A 129 -5.62 -1.15 -11.16
N ILE A 130 -4.31 -1.38 -11.32
CA ILE A 130 -3.27 -0.35 -11.28
C ILE A 130 -2.41 -0.51 -12.52
N ASP A 131 -2.12 0.60 -13.17
CA ASP A 131 -1.22 0.66 -14.32
C ASP A 131 -0.14 1.72 -14.10
N ILE A 132 1.02 1.50 -14.73
CA ILE A 132 2.08 2.50 -14.86
C ILE A 132 1.95 3.06 -16.27
N ILE A 133 1.48 4.30 -16.38
CA ILE A 133 1.12 4.92 -17.67
C ILE A 133 2.22 5.81 -18.26
N GLU A 134 3.08 6.36 -17.40
CA GLU A 134 4.28 7.16 -17.72
C GLU A 134 5.38 6.74 -16.74
N ASP A 135 6.66 6.96 -17.06
CA ASP A 135 7.82 6.48 -16.28
C ASP A 135 7.78 6.85 -14.78
N ASP A 136 6.94 7.81 -14.38
CA ASP A 136 6.79 8.27 -13.00
C ASP A 136 5.34 8.31 -12.46
N LYS A 137 4.32 7.78 -13.16
CA LYS A 137 2.89 7.87 -12.75
C LYS A 137 2.19 6.52 -12.58
N LEU A 138 1.34 6.46 -11.55
CA LEU A 138 0.45 5.34 -11.27
C LEU A 138 -0.98 5.76 -11.57
N LEU A 139 -1.67 4.94 -12.36
CA LEU A 139 -3.10 5.02 -12.59
C LEU A 139 -3.81 4.02 -11.66
N PHE A 140 -4.86 4.48 -10.97
CA PHE A 140 -5.69 3.67 -10.09
C PHE A 140 -7.13 3.68 -10.60
N ILE A 141 -7.68 2.49 -10.83
CA ILE A 141 -9.06 2.32 -11.28
C ILE A 141 -9.84 1.46 -10.27
N ASP A 142 -10.93 1.99 -9.72
CA ASP A 142 -11.89 1.21 -8.93
C ASP A 142 -13.20 1.03 -9.72
N LYS A 143 -13.78 -0.16 -9.65
CA LYS A 143 -15.01 -0.51 -10.37
C LYS A 143 -15.99 -1.22 -9.46
N ASN A 144 -17.25 -0.82 -9.53
CA ASN A 144 -18.38 -1.58 -8.99
C ASN A 144 -19.14 -2.23 -10.16
N GLY A 145 -18.88 -3.53 -10.38
CA GLY A 145 -19.35 -4.23 -11.57
C GLY A 145 -18.77 -3.63 -12.85
N LYS A 146 -19.64 -3.12 -13.74
CA LYS A 146 -19.23 -2.47 -14.99
C LYS A 146 -18.97 -0.97 -14.86
N LYS A 147 -19.31 -0.36 -13.72
CA LYS A 147 -19.21 1.09 -13.52
C LYS A 147 -17.88 1.44 -12.86
N THR A 148 -17.11 2.33 -13.48
CA THR A 148 -15.96 2.96 -12.84
C THR A 148 -16.43 3.86 -11.72
N THR A 149 -15.96 3.60 -10.50
CA THR A 149 -16.27 4.37 -9.29
C THR A 149 -15.10 5.24 -8.86
N PHE A 150 -13.88 4.93 -9.32
CA PHE A 150 -12.72 5.80 -9.18
C PHE A 150 -11.83 5.71 -10.41
N ASP A 151 -11.32 6.86 -10.81
CA ASP A 151 -10.29 7.00 -11.83
C ASP A 151 -9.40 8.17 -11.42
N GLY A 152 -8.18 7.87 -11.03
CA GLY A 152 -7.21 8.88 -10.67
C GLY A 152 -5.79 8.41 -10.84
N ASP A 153 -4.88 9.36 -11.02
CA ASP A 153 -3.44 9.09 -11.11
C ASP A 153 -2.64 9.98 -10.17
N MET A 154 -1.45 9.51 -9.82
CA MET A 154 -0.49 10.26 -9.00
C MET A 154 0.92 9.82 -9.32
N ARG A 155 1.90 10.70 -9.05
CA ARG A 155 3.30 10.34 -9.22
C ARG A 155 3.69 9.24 -8.24
N ILE A 156 4.53 8.31 -8.69
CA ILE A 156 5.03 7.19 -7.89
C ILE A 156 5.65 7.69 -6.57
N ASN A 157 6.40 8.80 -6.61
CA ASN A 157 7.04 9.35 -5.41
C ASN A 157 6.03 9.95 -4.41
N ASP A 158 4.96 10.57 -4.90
CA ASP A 158 3.89 11.04 -4.03
C ASP A 158 3.11 9.85 -3.43
N PHE A 159 2.90 8.77 -4.18
CA PHE A 159 2.28 7.56 -3.63
C PHE A 159 3.17 6.86 -2.60
N LYS A 160 4.50 6.85 -2.79
CA LYS A 160 5.45 6.36 -1.78
C LYS A 160 5.34 7.17 -0.49
N ALA A 161 5.30 8.50 -0.60
CA ALA A 161 5.11 9.38 0.56
C ALA A 161 3.78 9.09 1.26
N PHE A 162 2.72 8.88 0.49
CA PHE A 162 1.41 8.49 1.01
C PHE A 162 1.48 7.16 1.78
N LEU A 163 2.09 6.10 1.23
CA LEU A 163 2.20 4.81 1.91
C LEU A 163 2.94 4.91 3.25
N VAL A 164 4.02 5.70 3.29
CA VAL A 164 4.80 5.93 4.52
C VAL A 164 3.96 6.62 5.58
N GLU A 165 3.27 7.71 5.21
CA GLU A 165 2.47 8.47 6.17
C GLU A 165 1.21 7.72 6.61
N PHE A 166 0.57 6.99 5.68
CA PHE A 166 -0.55 6.10 5.98
C PHE A 166 -0.16 5.05 7.01
N TYR A 167 0.95 4.35 6.76
CA TYR A 167 1.42 3.31 7.68
C TYR A 167 1.78 3.88 9.05
N LYS A 168 2.49 5.01 9.10
CA LYS A 168 2.83 5.71 10.34
C LYS A 168 1.57 6.07 11.14
N THR A 169 0.54 6.60 10.47
CA THR A 169 -0.74 6.96 11.09
C THR A 169 -1.46 5.72 11.62
N TYR A 170 -1.56 4.67 10.79
CA TYR A 170 -2.15 3.40 11.19
C TYR A 170 -1.44 2.78 12.40
N HIS A 171 -0.10 2.67 12.34
CA HIS A 171 0.70 2.07 13.40
C HIS A 171 0.54 2.82 14.72
N LYS A 172 0.62 4.16 14.68
CA LYS A 172 0.39 4.99 15.87
C LYS A 172 -0.99 4.70 16.48
N LYS A 173 -2.05 4.76 15.68
CA LYS A 173 -3.42 4.51 16.15
C LYS A 173 -3.59 3.09 16.67
N TYR A 174 -2.96 2.10 16.04
CA TYR A 174 -2.96 0.73 16.53
C TYR A 174 -2.28 0.61 17.89
N CYS A 175 -1.09 1.19 18.07
CA CYS A 175 -0.38 1.20 19.34
C CYS A 175 -1.19 1.89 20.44
N ASP A 176 -1.73 3.08 20.16
CA ASP A 176 -2.55 3.85 21.11
C ASP A 176 -3.78 3.08 21.61
N ASN A 177 -4.36 2.21 20.77
CA ASN A 177 -5.58 1.47 21.11
C ASN A 177 -5.33 0.06 21.70
N PHE A 178 -4.16 -0.54 21.47
CA PHE A 178 -3.94 -1.96 21.79
C PHE A 178 -2.63 -2.27 22.51
N ILE A 179 -1.67 -1.35 22.54
CA ILE A 179 -0.34 -1.57 23.12
C ILE A 179 -0.12 -0.65 24.33
N VAL A 180 -0.89 0.44 24.49
CA VAL A 180 -0.87 1.27 25.70
C VAL A 180 -1.80 0.67 26.77
N ASP A 181 -1.26 -0.33 27.48
CA ASP A 181 -1.49 -0.61 28.91
C ASP A 181 -0.56 -1.78 29.31
N SER A 182 0.71 -1.44 29.56
CA SER A 182 1.68 -2.32 30.22
C SER A 182 2.48 -1.54 31.26
N ASN A 183 1.78 -0.71 32.04
CA ASN A 183 2.26 -0.17 33.31
C ASN A 183 1.33 -0.63 34.43
#